data_AF-A0A3P3VYI5-F1
#
_entry.id   AF-A0A3P3VYI5-F1
#
_cell.length_a   1.000
_cell.length_b   1.000
_cell.length_c   1.000
_cell.angle_alpha   90.00
_cell.angle_beta   90.00
_cell.angle_gamma   90.00
#
_symmetry.space_group_name_H-M   'P 1'
#
loop_
_entity.id
_entity.type
_entity.pdbx_description
1 polymer ?
#
loop_
_entity_poly.entity_id
_entity_poly.type
_entity_poly.pdbx_seq_one_letter_code
_entity_poly.pdbx_strand_id
1 'polypeptide(L)'
;MNYKMQIKYWGLVFLISLISTYVVHLLIKPIWGTNIDNNTLATTIESLTTILILPLYLSIVNVLIAKNYNVKYQFFIINVVLVLFCVWLSAYLHFENWANSIGDKLNPDNATLEVMGLTKLAGYIVSTVALSTAFFYLRRFQKKTN
;
A
#
# COMPACT_ATOMS: atom_id res chain seq x y z
N MET A 1 9.59 -15.35 20.51
CA MET A 1 10.51 -14.80 19.49
C MET A 1 11.60 -13.99 20.19
N ASN A 2 12.88 -14.33 20.01
CA ASN A 2 14.01 -13.52 20.53
C ASN A 2 14.02 -12.14 19.84
N TYR A 3 14.43 -11.10 20.57
CA TYR A 3 14.63 -9.73 20.10
C TYR A 3 15.31 -9.61 18.72
N LYS A 4 16.38 -10.37 18.45
CA LYS A 4 17.05 -10.35 17.13
C LYS A 4 16.12 -10.75 15.97
N MET A 5 15.23 -11.71 16.21
CA MET A 5 14.24 -12.13 15.21
C MET A 5 13.10 -11.10 15.06
N GLN A 6 12.74 -10.42 16.15
CA GLN A 6 11.76 -9.33 16.10
C GLN A 6 12.23 -8.16 15.24
N ILE A 7 13.50 -7.74 15.42
CA ILE A 7 14.08 -6.68 14.59
C ILE A 7 14.09 -7.09 13.12
N LYS A 8 14.55 -8.31 12.80
CA LYS A 8 14.58 -8.81 11.42
C LYS A 8 13.18 -8.86 10.80
N TYR A 9 12.18 -9.32 11.54
CA TYR A 9 10.79 -9.35 11.12
C TYR A 9 10.29 -7.96 10.76
N TRP A 10 10.38 -7.00 11.69
CA TRP A 10 9.88 -5.65 11.48
C TRP A 10 10.66 -4.92 10.39
N GLY A 11 11.98 -5.05 10.37
CA GLY A 11 12.82 -4.48 9.32
C GLY A 11 12.42 -4.98 7.93
N LEU A 12 12.15 -6.27 7.78
CA LEU A 12 11.70 -6.85 6.51
C LEU A 12 10.30 -6.36 6.11
N VAL A 13 9.36 -6.32 7.06
CA VAL A 13 8.00 -5.79 6.83
C VAL A 13 8.06 -4.34 6.38
N PHE A 14 8.75 -3.47 7.11
CA PHE A 14 8.91 -2.06 6.75
C PHE A 14 9.57 -1.88 5.38
N LEU A 15 10.65 -2.61 5.13
CA LEU A 15 11.40 -2.49 3.88
C LEU A 15 10.55 -2.91 2.67
N ILE A 16 9.87 -4.05 2.74
CA ILE A 16 9.00 -4.49 1.64
C ILE A 16 7.82 -3.53 1.47
N SER A 17 7.17 -3.11 2.56
CA SER A 17 6.05 -2.17 2.49
C SER A 17 6.42 -0.88 1.78
N LEU A 18 7.50 -0.23 2.21
CA LEU A 18 7.91 1.04 1.61
C LEU A 18 8.43 0.86 0.18
N ILE A 19 9.27 -0.15 -0.09
CA ILE A 19 9.79 -0.38 -1.45
C ILE A 19 8.65 -0.63 -2.42
N SER A 20 7.71 -1.51 -2.08
CA SER A 20 6.57 -1.83 -2.95
C SER A 20 5.67 -0.62 -3.20
N THR A 21 5.53 0.28 -2.23
CA THR A 21 4.84 1.56 -2.44
C THR A 21 5.60 2.45 -3.42
N TYR A 22 6.90 2.69 -3.23
CA TYR A 22 7.65 3.62 -4.08
C TYR A 22 7.90 3.11 -5.50
N VAL A 23 8.19 1.82 -5.67
CA VAL A 23 8.68 1.27 -6.94
C VAL A 23 7.70 1.53 -8.09
N VAL A 24 6.39 1.34 -7.87
CA VAL A 24 5.41 1.54 -8.94
C VAL A 24 5.38 3.01 -9.38
N HIS A 25 5.34 3.95 -8.43
CA HIS A 25 5.32 5.39 -8.74
C HIS A 25 6.59 5.86 -9.44
N LEU A 26 7.75 5.30 -9.09
CA LEU A 26 9.01 5.61 -9.77
C LEU A 26 9.06 5.05 -11.20
N LEU A 27 8.51 3.86 -11.42
CA LEU A 27 8.46 3.23 -12.74
C LEU A 27 7.45 3.91 -13.69
N ILE A 28 6.34 4.43 -13.15
CA ILE A 28 5.31 5.13 -13.94
C ILE A 28 5.66 6.60 -14.18
N LYS A 29 6.51 7.20 -13.34
CA LYS A 29 6.93 8.61 -13.47
C LYS A 29 7.36 9.05 -14.88
N PRO A 30 8.13 8.28 -15.67
CA PRO A 30 8.54 8.69 -17.02
C PRO A 30 7.39 8.77 -18.04
N ILE A 31 6.24 8.13 -17.75
CA ILE A 31 5.08 8.10 -18.63
C ILE A 31 4.28 9.41 -18.53
N TRP A 32 4.30 10.03 -17.33
CA TRP A 32 3.66 11.31 -17.08
C TRP A 32 4.21 12.44 -17.97
N GLY A 33 3.32 13.33 -18.42
CA GLY A 33 3.66 14.55 -19.17
C GLY A 33 4.06 14.32 -20.63
N THR A 34 4.03 13.08 -21.13
CA THR A 34 4.44 12.80 -22.52
C THR A 34 3.34 13.08 -23.55
N ASN A 35 2.11 12.62 -23.30
CA ASN A 35 0.90 12.98 -24.04
C ASN A 35 -0.36 12.68 -23.20
N ILE A 36 -1.54 13.07 -23.70
CA ILE A 36 -2.82 12.94 -22.97
C ILE A 36 -3.17 11.47 -22.67
N ASP A 37 -2.99 10.58 -23.64
CA ASP A 37 -3.29 9.15 -23.48
C ASP A 37 -2.39 8.50 -22.41
N ASN A 38 -1.12 8.87 -22.39
CA ASN A 38 -0.14 8.40 -21.42
C ASN A 38 -0.43 8.92 -20.00
N ASN A 39 -0.93 10.15 -19.85
CA ASN A 39 -1.37 10.65 -18.55
C ASN A 39 -2.56 9.85 -17.99
N THR A 40 -3.51 9.50 -18.88
CA THR A 40 -4.66 8.67 -18.52
C THR A 40 -4.23 7.26 -18.12
N LEU A 41 -3.29 6.67 -18.87
CA LEU A 41 -2.71 5.37 -18.56
C LEU A 41 -1.97 5.39 -17.22
N ALA A 42 -1.10 6.39 -16.99
CA ALA A 42 -0.35 6.55 -15.75
C ALA A 42 -1.29 6.67 -14.54
N THR A 43 -2.29 7.55 -14.64
CA THR A 43 -3.33 7.73 -13.61
C THR A 43 -4.05 6.43 -13.31
N THR A 44 -4.41 5.68 -14.34
CA THR A 44 -5.12 4.39 -14.20
C THR A 44 -4.27 3.37 -13.47
N ILE A 45 -2.99 3.22 -13.85
CA ILE A 45 -2.07 2.27 -13.22
C ILE A 45 -1.83 2.65 -11.75
N GLU A 46 -1.57 3.91 -11.45
CA GLU A 46 -1.31 4.37 -10.08
C GLU A 46 -2.56 4.25 -9.20
N SER A 47 -3.75 4.52 -9.75
CA SER A 47 -5.03 4.32 -9.04
C SER A 47 -5.29 2.84 -8.77
N LEU A 48 -5.16 1.96 -9.76
CA LEU A 48 -5.32 0.51 -9.58
C LEU A 48 -4.32 -0.05 -8.58
N THR A 49 -3.09 0.48 -8.60
CA THR A 49 -2.05 0.09 -7.65
C THR A 49 -2.44 0.48 -6.23
N THR A 50 -2.85 1.73 -6.03
CA THR A 50 -3.24 2.27 -4.72
C THR A 50 -4.49 1.57 -4.17
N ILE A 51 -5.49 1.32 -5.01
CA ILE A 51 -6.80 0.80 -4.61
C ILE A 51 -6.77 -0.71 -4.40
N LEU A 52 -6.14 -1.46 -5.31
CA LEU A 52 -6.24 -2.92 -5.34
C LEU A 52 -4.91 -3.62 -5.11
N ILE A 53 -3.91 -3.34 -5.95
CA ILE A 53 -2.70 -4.17 -6.00
C ILE A 53 -1.91 -4.08 -4.69
N LEU A 54 -1.64 -2.86 -4.22
CA LEU A 54 -0.83 -2.61 -3.03
C LEU A 54 -1.49 -3.18 -1.76
N PRO A 55 -2.78 -2.89 -1.44
CA PRO A 55 -3.46 -3.49 -0.28
C PRO A 55 -3.45 -5.02 -0.25
N LEU A 56 -3.76 -5.64 -1.40
CA LEU A 56 -3.81 -7.10 -1.51
C LEU A 56 -2.43 -7.71 -1.36
N TYR A 57 -1.44 -7.18 -2.09
CA TYR A 57 -0.06 -7.62 -2.04
C TYR A 57 0.50 -7.54 -0.62
N LEU A 58 0.40 -6.38 0.04
CA LEU A 58 0.94 -6.20 1.39
C LEU A 58 0.23 -7.07 2.43
N SER A 59 -1.08 -7.27 2.29
CA SER A 59 -1.83 -8.18 3.18
C SER A 59 -1.34 -9.62 3.06
N ILE A 60 -1.12 -10.11 1.83
CA ILE A 60 -0.60 -11.47 1.58
C ILE A 60 0.82 -11.60 2.10
N VAL A 61 1.71 -10.67 1.77
CA VAL A 61 3.12 -10.71 2.19
C VAL A 61 3.23 -10.66 3.71
N ASN A 62 2.46 -9.80 4.39
CA ASN A 62 2.46 -9.74 5.84
C ASN A 62 2.04 -11.07 6.48
N VAL A 63 1.08 -11.80 5.89
CA VAL A 63 0.71 -13.14 6.34
C VAL A 63 1.86 -14.14 6.15
N LEU A 64 2.51 -14.12 4.99
CA LEU A 64 3.62 -15.04 4.69
C LEU A 64 4.81 -14.82 5.64
N ILE A 65 5.20 -13.56 5.84
CA ILE A 65 6.29 -13.20 6.76
C ILE A 65 5.88 -13.56 8.20
N ALA A 66 4.66 -13.22 8.63
CA ALA A 66 4.21 -13.54 9.99
C ALA A 66 4.22 -15.04 10.28
N LYS A 67 3.86 -15.88 9.30
CA LYS A 67 3.98 -17.35 9.40
C LYS A 67 5.43 -17.79 9.51
N ASN A 68 6.31 -17.29 8.65
CA ASN A 68 7.72 -17.68 8.64
C ASN A 68 8.44 -17.36 9.97
N TYR A 69 8.06 -16.27 10.62
CA TYR A 69 8.64 -15.83 11.89
C TYR A 69 7.81 -16.24 13.12
N ASN A 70 6.74 -17.04 12.95
CA ASN A 70 5.82 -17.46 14.02
C ASN A 70 5.30 -16.29 14.89
N VAL A 71 4.96 -15.17 14.25
CA VAL A 71 4.52 -13.95 14.94
C VAL A 71 3.07 -14.08 15.37
N LYS A 72 2.77 -13.89 16.66
CA LYS A 72 1.39 -13.95 17.19
C LYS A 72 0.48 -12.96 16.47
N TYR A 73 -0.76 -13.37 16.19
CA TYR A 73 -1.77 -12.55 15.51
C TYR A 73 -2.08 -11.21 16.21
N GLN A 74 -1.76 -11.07 17.51
CA GLN A 74 -1.93 -9.81 18.26
C GLN A 74 -1.06 -8.66 17.72
N PHE A 75 0.11 -8.96 17.15
CA PHE A 75 0.98 -7.94 16.54
C PHE A 75 0.52 -7.49 15.15
N PHE A 76 -0.57 -8.07 14.62
CA PHE A 76 -1.10 -7.74 13.31
C PHE A 76 -1.63 -6.29 13.22
N ILE A 77 -1.97 -5.67 14.35
CA ILE A 77 -2.41 -4.26 14.39
C ILE A 77 -1.35 -3.30 13.82
N ILE A 78 -0.07 -3.58 14.03
CA ILE A 78 1.02 -2.75 13.47
C ILE A 78 1.05 -2.87 11.95
N ASN A 79 0.79 -4.07 11.40
CA ASN A 79 0.67 -4.27 9.96
C ASN A 79 -0.53 -3.52 9.38
N VAL A 80 -1.64 -3.44 10.11
CA VAL A 80 -2.81 -2.65 9.69
C VAL A 80 -2.42 -1.18 9.54
N VAL A 81 -1.80 -0.59 10.56
CA VAL A 81 -1.34 0.80 10.52
C VAL A 81 -0.37 1.03 9.37
N LEU A 82 0.60 0.12 9.17
CA LEU A 82 1.59 0.23 8.11
C LEU A 82 0.96 0.16 6.71
N VAL A 83 0.02 -0.76 6.48
CA VAL A 83 -0.64 -0.88 5.17
C VAL A 83 -1.50 0.35 4.86
N LEU A 84 -2.24 0.87 5.84
CA LEU A 84 -3.00 2.12 5.67
C LEU A 84 -2.06 3.31 5.38
N PHE A 85 -0.93 3.39 6.09
CA PHE A 85 0.10 4.37 5.79
C PHE A 85 0.66 4.24 4.36
N CYS A 86 0.87 3.01 3.89
CA CYS A 86 1.35 2.76 2.51
C CYS A 86 0.32 3.17 1.46
N VAL A 87 -0.97 2.97 1.69
CA VAL A 87 -2.05 3.45 0.80
C VAL A 87 -2.09 4.97 0.76
N TRP A 88 -2.00 5.62 1.94
CA TRP A 88 -1.92 7.08 2.02
C TRP A 88 -0.71 7.62 1.24
N LEU A 89 0.47 7.03 1.48
CA LEU A 89 1.70 7.42 0.82
C LEU A 89 1.64 7.20 -0.69
N SER A 90 1.03 6.09 -1.14
CA SER A 90 0.82 5.79 -2.56
C SER A 90 -0.08 6.84 -3.24
N ALA A 91 -1.20 7.20 -2.61
CA ALA A 91 -2.06 8.28 -3.09
C ALA A 91 -1.33 9.63 -3.14
N TYR A 92 -0.49 9.92 -2.14
CA TYR A 92 0.34 11.14 -2.12
C TYR A 92 1.38 11.15 -3.25
N LEU A 93 2.07 10.04 -3.51
CA LEU A 93 3.04 9.94 -4.60
C LEU A 93 2.38 10.04 -5.98
N HIS A 94 1.18 9.48 -6.14
CA HIS A 94 0.36 9.68 -7.34
C HIS A 94 0.04 11.16 -7.55
N PHE A 95 -0.42 11.86 -6.50
CA PHE A 95 -0.65 13.30 -6.56
C PHE A 95 0.63 14.08 -6.91
N GLU A 96 1.78 13.74 -6.31
CA GLU A 96 3.06 14.37 -6.66
C GLU A 96 3.43 14.15 -8.12
N ASN A 97 3.24 12.95 -8.66
CA ASN A 97 3.53 12.66 -10.07
C ASN A 97 2.62 13.46 -11.02
N TRP A 98 1.33 13.55 -10.71
CA TRP A 98 0.39 14.40 -11.44
C TRP A 98 0.79 15.89 -11.36
N ALA A 99 1.05 16.39 -10.15
CA ALA A 99 1.34 17.81 -9.91
C ALA A 99 2.65 18.25 -10.57
N ASN A 100 3.65 17.37 -10.60
CA ASN A 100 4.95 17.68 -11.22
C ASN A 100 4.94 17.54 -12.75
N SER A 101 3.88 16.99 -13.35
CA SER A 101 3.83 16.73 -14.79
C SER A 101 2.87 17.64 -15.54
N ILE A 102 1.62 17.70 -15.09
CA ILE A 102 0.55 18.44 -15.79
C ILE A 102 -0.29 19.33 -14.85
N GLY A 103 -0.11 19.21 -13.54
CA GLY A 103 -0.89 19.93 -12.53
C GLY A 103 -0.18 21.16 -11.94
N ASP A 104 -0.84 21.76 -10.94
CA ASP A 104 -0.26 22.75 -10.04
C ASP A 104 -0.34 22.20 -8.60
N LYS A 105 0.83 22.05 -7.96
CA LYS A 105 0.93 21.55 -6.59
C LYS A 105 0.35 22.52 -5.56
N LEU A 106 0.46 23.82 -5.81
CA LEU A 106 0.04 24.88 -4.88
C LEU A 106 -1.45 25.19 -5.02
N ASN A 107 -1.99 25.06 -6.23
CA ASN A 107 -3.39 25.32 -6.53
C ASN A 107 -4.02 24.14 -7.31
N PRO A 108 -4.09 22.94 -6.72
CA PRO A 108 -4.69 21.79 -7.40
C PRO A 108 -6.18 22.03 -7.62
N ASP A 109 -6.70 21.61 -8.77
CA ASP A 109 -8.12 21.70 -9.06
C ASP A 109 -8.93 20.76 -8.15
N ASN A 110 -10.17 21.14 -7.88
CA ASN A 110 -11.05 20.39 -6.98
C ASN A 110 -11.33 18.97 -7.49
N ALA A 111 -11.42 18.76 -8.81
CA ALA A 111 -11.71 17.44 -9.37
C ALA A 111 -10.54 16.48 -9.09
N THR A 112 -9.30 16.94 -9.24
CA THR A 112 -8.12 16.15 -8.86
C THR A 112 -8.10 15.82 -7.37
N LEU A 113 -8.39 16.80 -6.50
CA LEU A 113 -8.46 16.56 -5.04
C LEU A 113 -9.52 15.50 -4.69
N GLU A 114 -10.68 15.57 -5.32
CA GLU A 114 -11.76 14.58 -5.15
C GLU A 114 -11.33 13.20 -5.63
N VAL A 115 -10.71 13.08 -6.81
CA VAL A 115 -10.21 11.80 -7.34
C VAL A 115 -9.14 11.19 -6.44
N MET A 116 -8.21 11.98 -5.91
CA MET A 116 -7.19 11.51 -4.96
C MET A 116 -7.82 11.10 -3.62
N GLY A 117 -8.83 11.84 -3.17
CA GLY A 117 -9.64 11.51 -1.99
C GLY A 117 -10.36 10.17 -2.14
N LEU A 118 -11.03 9.96 -3.28
CA LEU A 118 -11.73 8.72 -3.62
C LEU A 118 -10.77 7.54 -3.77
N THR A 119 -9.64 7.74 -4.45
CA THR A 119 -8.59 6.71 -4.61
C THR A 119 -8.09 6.23 -3.26
N LYS A 120 -7.78 7.16 -2.35
CA LYS A 120 -7.36 6.85 -0.98
C LYS A 120 -8.45 6.13 -0.19
N LEU A 121 -9.69 6.62 -0.24
CA LEU A 121 -10.82 6.02 0.47
C LEU A 121 -11.09 4.58 -0.02
N ALA A 122 -11.12 4.38 -1.33
CA ALA A 122 -11.29 3.05 -1.93
C ALA A 122 -10.14 2.11 -1.52
N GLY A 123 -8.89 2.58 -1.55
CA GLY A 123 -7.73 1.82 -1.06
C GLY A 123 -7.84 1.44 0.42
N TYR A 124 -8.37 2.30 1.28
CA TYR A 124 -8.63 1.96 2.69
C TYR A 124 -9.73 0.93 2.87
N ILE A 125 -10.80 1.00 2.09
CA ILE A 125 -11.88 -0.01 2.12
C ILE A 125 -11.32 -1.38 1.72
N VAL A 126 -10.59 -1.46 0.60
CA VAL A 126 -9.97 -2.70 0.12
C VAL A 126 -8.95 -3.21 1.13
N SER A 127 -8.12 -2.33 1.69
CA SER A 127 -7.18 -2.69 2.77
C SER A 127 -7.89 -3.29 3.96
N THR A 128 -9.01 -2.71 4.39
CA THR A 128 -9.78 -3.21 5.54
C THR A 128 -10.29 -4.62 5.28
N VAL A 129 -10.83 -4.90 4.09
CA VAL A 129 -11.31 -6.24 3.70
C VAL A 129 -10.14 -7.24 3.63
N ALA A 130 -9.04 -6.87 2.97
CA ALA A 130 -7.87 -7.72 2.79
C ALA A 130 -7.20 -8.05 4.13
N LEU A 131 -7.00 -7.04 4.98
CA LEU A 131 -6.41 -7.18 6.32
C LEU A 131 -7.30 -7.98 7.26
N SER A 132 -8.63 -7.81 7.20
CA SER A 132 -9.57 -8.62 7.97
C SER A 132 -9.45 -10.10 7.60
N THR A 133 -9.40 -10.39 6.30
CA THR A 133 -9.22 -11.75 5.79
C THR A 133 -7.90 -12.35 6.25
N ALA A 134 -6.80 -11.60 6.12
CA ALA A 134 -5.47 -11.99 6.58
C ALA A 134 -5.42 -12.25 8.10
N PHE A 135 -6.06 -11.41 8.91
CA PHE A 135 -6.15 -11.57 10.35
C PHE A 135 -6.86 -12.87 10.74
N PHE A 136 -8.05 -13.13 10.17
CA PHE A 136 -8.80 -14.36 10.46
C PHE A 136 -8.04 -15.61 10.03
N TYR A 137 -7.35 -15.54 8.89
CA TYR A 137 -6.48 -16.64 8.43
C TYR A 137 -5.35 -16.93 9.42
N LEU A 138 -4.58 -15.90 9.83
CA LEU A 138 -3.49 -16.06 10.81
C LEU A 138 -4.00 -16.59 12.16
N ARG A 139 -5.13 -16.08 12.64
CA ARG A 139 -5.75 -16.54 13.89
C ARG A 139 -6.13 -18.02 13.82
N ARG A 140 -6.75 -18.47 12.72
CA ARG A 140 -7.12 -19.89 12.52
C ARG A 140 -5.89 -20.78 12.41
N PHE A 141 -4.86 -20.35 11.69
CA PHE A 141 -3.62 -21.09 11.55
C PHE A 141 -2.96 -21.34 12.91
N GLN A 142 -2.82 -20.29 13.72
CA GLN A 142 -2.17 -20.38 15.04
C GLN A 142 -2.97 -21.19 16.07
N LYS A 143 -4.30 -21.25 15.94
CA LYS A 143 -5.12 -22.14 16.76
C LYS A 143 -4.96 -23.62 16.43
N LYS A 144 -4.52 -23.96 15.21
CA LYS A 144 -4.30 -25.36 14.79
C LYS A 144 -2.91 -25.87 15.14
N THR A 145 -1.94 -24.98 15.30
CA THR A 145 -0.53 -25.31 15.56
C THR A 145 -0.16 -25.29 17.04
N ASN A 146 -1.04 -24.80 17.91
CA ASN A 146 -0.91 -24.84 19.37
C ASN A 146 -1.94 -25.82 19.94
#